data_AF-A0A0B1S2Q4-F1
#
_entry.id   AF-A0A0B1S2Q4-F1
#
_cell.length_a   1.000
_cell.length_b   1.000
_cell.length_c   1.000
_cell.angle_alpha   90.00
_cell.angle_beta   90.00
_cell.angle_gamma   90.00
#
_symmetry.space_group_name_H-M   'P 1'
#
loop_
_entity.id
_entity.type
_entity.pdbx_description
1 polymer ?
#
loop_
_entity_poly.entity_id
_entity_poly.type
_entity_poly.pdbx_seq_one_letter_code
_entity_poly.pdbx_strand_id
1 'polypeptide(L)'
;MVMPRRPEPRASAIDLAMVAIGSIVATFVFMRFFGDKALTVVDVELESAYNRTQLYQARNLKDGAVEYDLLVVTDLDHDSKVSNKKWQSIARRGTLKLSPDQKTVSVTWKADSTFPLTTEIASGGRAMELSDLCVFDGRLLAADDRTGLIYEIKDDKAYPWVFLVDGPGNATKGLKAEWLTVKGDELYVGGLGKEWTTTDGVYVNDNPMWIKVLSRNGKVSFTFFIVFFNSEGVAFLLKQYFFVISYDYRLWNFFFCYFPVG
;
A
#
# COMPACT_ATOMS: atom_id res chain seq x y z
N MET A 1 -28.32 -9.50 44.18
CA MET A 1 -29.64 -9.57 43.50
C MET A 1 -29.42 -9.20 42.05
N VAL A 2 -29.39 -10.18 41.15
CA VAL A 2 -29.17 -9.95 39.70
C VAL A 2 -30.55 -9.69 39.07
N MET A 3 -30.74 -8.51 38.50
CA MET A 3 -31.96 -8.17 37.74
C MET A 3 -32.09 -9.11 36.53
N PRO A 4 -33.26 -9.73 36.28
CA PRO A 4 -33.47 -10.48 35.05
C PRO A 4 -33.45 -9.53 33.85
N ARG A 5 -32.66 -9.87 32.81
CA ARG A 5 -32.69 -9.13 31.54
C ARG A 5 -34.09 -9.22 30.93
N ARG A 6 -34.67 -8.09 30.52
CA ARG A 6 -35.90 -8.08 29.72
C ARG A 6 -35.65 -8.81 28.39
N PRO A 7 -36.62 -9.60 27.89
CA PRO A 7 -36.52 -10.16 26.55
C PRO A 7 -36.46 -9.03 25.52
N GLU A 8 -35.45 -9.05 24.66
CA GLU A 8 -35.37 -8.12 23.53
C GLU A 8 -36.49 -8.46 22.53
N PRO A 9 -37.20 -7.45 21.99
CA PRO A 9 -38.23 -7.68 20.99
C PRO A 9 -37.59 -8.30 19.75
N ARG A 10 -37.91 -9.57 19.47
CA ARG A 10 -37.53 -10.21 18.22
C ARG A 10 -38.49 -9.74 17.14
N ALA A 11 -37.94 -9.14 16.09
CA ALA A 11 -38.71 -8.85 14.88
C ALA A 11 -39.36 -10.15 14.40
N SER A 12 -40.67 -10.11 14.17
CA SER A 12 -41.39 -11.26 13.65
C SER A 12 -41.02 -11.52 12.20
N ALA A 13 -41.27 -12.73 11.72
CA ALA A 13 -41.12 -13.04 10.29
C ALA A 13 -41.95 -12.11 9.39
N ILE A 14 -43.06 -11.58 9.92
CA ILE A 14 -43.93 -10.61 9.24
C ILE A 14 -43.25 -9.25 9.15
N ASP A 15 -42.61 -8.78 10.23
CA ASP A 15 -41.87 -7.51 10.21
C ASP A 15 -40.73 -7.55 9.19
N LEU A 16 -40.01 -8.68 9.13
CA LEU A 16 -38.93 -8.87 8.16
C LEU A 16 -39.46 -8.93 6.71
N ALA A 17 -40.59 -9.61 6.49
CA ALA A 17 -41.23 -9.68 5.19
C ALA A 17 -41.74 -8.31 4.71
N MET A 18 -42.32 -7.50 5.60
CA MET A 18 -42.80 -6.17 5.28
C MET A 18 -41.66 -5.22 4.91
N VAL A 19 -40.53 -5.29 5.61
CA VAL A 19 -39.31 -4.54 5.25
C VAL A 19 -38.77 -4.97 3.90
N ALA A 20 -38.72 -6.28 3.61
CA ALA A 20 -38.26 -6.79 2.34
C ALA A 20 -39.16 -6.35 1.17
N ILE A 21 -40.48 -6.49 1.32
CA ILE A 21 -41.47 -6.08 0.30
C ILE A 21 -41.41 -4.57 0.10
N GLY A 22 -41.38 -3.79 1.18
CA GLY A 22 -41.26 -2.33 1.11
C GLY A 22 -39.99 -1.88 0.38
N SER A 23 -38.86 -2.55 0.63
CA SER A 23 -37.58 -2.26 -0.04
C SER A 23 -37.65 -2.58 -1.54
N ILE A 24 -38.21 -3.73 -1.92
CA ILE A 24 -38.37 -4.12 -3.33
C ILE A 24 -39.27 -3.13 -4.08
N VAL A 25 -40.40 -2.76 -3.49
CA VAL A 25 -41.34 -1.79 -4.10
C VAL A 25 -40.68 -0.42 -4.21
N ALA A 26 -40.00 0.06 -3.18
CA ALA A 26 -39.30 1.34 -3.21
C ALA A 26 -38.20 1.37 -4.28
N THR A 27 -37.39 0.30 -4.40
CA THR A 27 -36.36 0.18 -5.44
C THR A 27 -36.98 0.15 -6.83
N PHE A 28 -38.08 -0.59 -7.03
CA PHE A 28 -38.76 -0.65 -8.33
C PHE A 28 -39.37 0.70 -8.73
N VAL A 29 -40.02 1.40 -7.79
CA VAL A 29 -40.52 2.76 -7.99
C VAL A 29 -39.35 3.70 -8.31
N PHE A 30 -38.26 3.64 -7.54
CA PHE A 30 -37.10 4.47 -7.77
C PHE A 30 -36.49 4.25 -9.17
N MET A 31 -36.26 2.99 -9.55
CA MET A 31 -35.77 2.64 -10.89
C MET A 31 -36.75 3.08 -12.00
N ARG A 32 -38.06 2.97 -11.78
CA ARG A 32 -39.06 3.34 -12.79
C ARG A 32 -39.21 4.85 -12.99
N PHE A 33 -39.00 5.66 -11.95
CA PHE A 33 -39.16 7.11 -12.01
C PHE A 33 -37.84 7.87 -12.15
N PHE A 34 -36.71 7.25 -11.79
CA PHE A 34 -35.39 7.89 -11.77
C PHE A 34 -34.31 7.12 -12.54
N GLY A 35 -34.61 5.91 -13.06
CA GLY A 35 -33.63 5.03 -13.72
C GLY A 35 -33.05 5.53 -15.05
N ASP A 36 -33.65 6.57 -15.66
CA ASP A 36 -33.17 7.12 -16.94
C ASP A 36 -32.34 8.40 -16.80
N LYS A 37 -32.05 8.85 -15.57
CA LYS A 37 -30.99 9.85 -15.37
C LYS A 37 -29.65 9.14 -15.31
N ALA A 38 -29.23 8.57 -16.44
CA ALA A 38 -27.83 8.28 -16.65
C ALA A 38 -27.07 9.57 -16.40
N LEU A 39 -26.33 9.63 -15.30
CA LEU A 39 -25.39 10.70 -15.00
C LEU A 39 -24.31 10.58 -16.07
N THR A 40 -24.53 11.18 -17.24
CA THR A 40 -23.46 11.44 -18.20
C THR A 40 -22.67 12.62 -17.68
N VAL A 41 -22.07 12.44 -16.51
CA VAL A 41 -20.87 13.18 -16.16
C VAL A 41 -19.79 12.49 -16.97
N VAL A 42 -19.69 12.89 -18.23
CA VAL A 42 -18.41 12.82 -18.92
C VAL A 42 -17.57 13.85 -18.19
N ASP A 43 -17.04 13.49 -17.02
CA ASP A 43 -15.85 14.11 -16.50
C ASP A 43 -14.77 13.71 -17.50
N VAL A 44 -14.69 14.50 -18.58
CA VAL A 44 -13.40 14.76 -19.20
C VAL A 44 -12.65 15.54 -18.12
N GLU A 45 -12.21 14.82 -17.10
CA GLU A 45 -11.20 15.27 -16.17
C GLU A 45 -10.01 15.53 -17.06
N LEU A 46 -9.84 16.80 -17.39
CA LEU A 46 -8.73 17.29 -18.16
C LEU A 46 -7.53 17.02 -17.26
N GLU A 47 -6.96 15.82 -17.41
CA GLU A 47 -5.98 15.26 -16.49
C GLU A 47 -4.94 16.35 -16.27
N SER A 48 -4.92 16.91 -15.05
CA SER A 48 -3.89 17.86 -14.66
C SER A 48 -2.55 17.18 -14.92
N ALA A 49 -1.49 17.92 -15.27
CA ALA A 49 -0.20 17.29 -15.52
C ALA A 49 0.26 16.50 -14.28
N TYR A 50 0.93 15.36 -14.49
CA TYR A 50 1.49 14.55 -13.39
C TYR A 50 2.34 15.41 -12.46
N ASN A 51 2.05 15.37 -11.16
CA ASN A 51 2.79 16.15 -10.17
C ASN A 51 4.13 15.47 -9.86
N ARG A 52 5.20 15.98 -10.48
CA ARG A 52 6.58 15.49 -10.29
C ARG A 52 7.24 15.93 -8.98
N THR A 53 6.52 16.65 -8.11
CA THR A 53 7.07 17.12 -6.84
C THR A 53 7.56 15.94 -6.01
N GLN A 54 8.86 15.92 -5.77
CA GLN A 54 9.46 15.03 -4.79
C GLN A 54 9.34 15.68 -3.41
N LEU A 55 8.92 14.90 -2.41
CA LEU A 55 8.76 15.39 -1.05
C LEU A 55 10.10 15.67 -0.35
N TYR A 56 11.18 15.05 -0.84
CA TYR A 56 12.51 15.11 -0.25
C TYR A 56 13.52 15.51 -1.32
N GLN A 57 13.78 16.82 -1.43
CA GLN A 57 14.72 17.37 -2.43
C GLN A 57 16.17 17.33 -1.92
N ALA A 58 17.08 17.08 -2.86
CA ALA A 58 18.51 17.11 -2.59
C ALA A 58 18.99 18.51 -2.21
N ARG A 59 19.76 18.61 -1.13
CA ARG A 59 20.43 19.84 -0.66
C ARG A 59 21.93 19.73 -0.89
N ASN A 60 22.47 20.62 -1.71
CA ASN A 60 23.92 20.73 -1.89
C ASN A 60 24.51 21.53 -0.73
N LEU A 61 25.45 20.92 -0.01
CA LEU A 61 26.14 21.54 1.12
C LEU A 61 27.41 22.28 0.65
N LYS A 62 27.88 23.22 1.47
CA LYS A 62 29.06 24.05 1.14
C LYS A 62 30.35 23.24 1.01
N ASP A 63 30.42 22.08 1.67
CA ASP A 63 31.55 21.15 1.63
C ASP A 63 31.54 20.25 0.37
N GLY A 64 30.55 20.42 -0.52
CA GLY A 64 30.37 19.61 -1.74
C GLY A 64 29.58 18.32 -1.52
N ALA A 65 29.15 18.05 -0.28
CA ALA A 65 28.30 16.90 0.02
C ALA A 65 26.85 17.15 -0.42
N VAL A 66 26.10 16.07 -0.61
CA VAL A 66 24.66 16.13 -0.93
C VAL A 66 23.86 15.49 0.20
N GLU A 67 22.84 16.18 0.66
CA GLU A 67 21.96 15.71 1.72
C GLU A 67 20.53 15.50 1.20
N TYR A 68 19.90 14.42 1.65
CA TYR A 68 18.53 14.05 1.34
C TYR A 68 17.75 13.88 2.64
N ASP A 69 16.49 14.32 2.66
CA ASP A 69 15.59 13.92 3.73
C ASP A 69 15.23 12.45 3.57
N LEU A 70 15.11 11.75 4.70
CA LEU A 70 14.79 10.35 4.78
C LEU A 70 13.54 10.16 5.64
N LEU A 71 12.63 9.31 5.17
CA LEU A 71 11.59 8.71 6.00
C LEU A 71 11.73 7.20 5.90
N VAL A 72 11.69 6.53 7.04
CA VAL A 72 11.59 5.08 7.11
C VAL A 72 10.32 4.68 7.84
N VAL A 73 9.74 3.55 7.46
CA VAL A 73 8.63 2.88 8.13
C VAL A 73 9.05 1.47 8.51
N THR A 74 8.42 0.91 9.55
CA THR A 74 8.66 -0.47 9.97
C THR A 74 7.62 -1.41 9.41
N ASP A 75 8.05 -2.59 9.00
CA ASP A 75 7.23 -3.78 9.09
C ASP A 75 7.50 -4.43 10.47
N LEU A 76 6.44 -4.61 11.27
CA LEU A 76 6.54 -5.21 12.60
C LEU A 76 5.99 -6.64 12.64
N ASP A 77 5.65 -7.22 11.49
CA ASP A 77 4.94 -8.49 11.41
C ASP A 77 3.71 -8.49 12.37
N HIS A 78 3.59 -9.54 13.18
CA HIS A 78 2.59 -9.73 14.21
C HIS A 78 2.66 -8.71 15.35
N ASP A 79 3.81 -8.07 15.58
CA ASP A 79 4.00 -7.06 16.64
C ASP A 79 3.39 -5.70 16.25
N SER A 80 2.90 -5.56 15.01
CA SER A 80 2.07 -4.44 14.57
C SER A 80 0.78 -4.30 15.38
N LYS A 81 0.28 -5.38 16.00
CA LYS A 81 -1.02 -5.39 16.69
C LYS A 81 -0.93 -4.71 18.06
N VAL A 82 -1.52 -3.52 18.18
CA VAL A 82 -1.61 -2.75 19.43
C VAL A 82 -2.81 -3.18 20.28
N SER A 83 -3.92 -3.52 19.63
CA SER A 83 -5.13 -4.02 20.30
C SER A 83 -5.95 -4.90 19.37
N ASN A 84 -7.11 -5.39 19.83
CA ASN A 84 -8.01 -6.20 19.00
C ASN A 84 -8.56 -5.48 17.76
N LYS A 85 -8.49 -4.14 17.72
CA LYS A 85 -9.03 -3.33 16.62
C LYS A 85 -8.01 -2.36 16.04
N LYS A 86 -6.75 -2.40 16.48
CA LYS A 86 -5.76 -1.38 16.12
C LYS A 86 -4.41 -2.02 15.84
N TRP A 87 -3.86 -1.67 14.69
CA TRP A 87 -2.51 -2.04 14.26
C TRP A 87 -1.70 -0.77 13.98
N GLN A 88 -0.38 -0.90 14.04
CA GLN A 88 0.53 0.21 13.79
C GLN A 88 1.81 -0.22 13.07
N SER A 89 2.35 0.74 12.31
CA SER A 89 3.74 0.82 11.89
C SER A 89 4.37 2.02 12.58
N ILE A 90 5.68 2.02 12.76
CA ILE A 90 6.44 3.15 13.30
C ILE A 90 7.20 3.82 12.16
N ALA A 91 6.99 5.11 12.01
CA ALA A 91 7.70 5.94 11.06
C ALA A 91 8.73 6.82 11.76
N ARG A 92 9.88 7.06 11.14
CA ARG A 92 10.92 7.94 11.67
C ARG A 92 11.60 8.74 10.57
N ARG A 93 11.88 10.02 10.87
CA ARG A 93 12.57 10.92 9.95
C ARG A 93 14.07 10.98 10.22
N GLY A 94 14.83 11.18 9.17
CA GLY A 94 16.26 11.39 9.23
C GLY A 94 16.76 12.17 8.03
N THR A 95 18.07 12.20 7.91
CA THR A 95 18.78 12.74 6.76
C THR A 95 19.83 11.74 6.33
N LEU A 96 19.98 11.57 5.02
CA LEU A 96 21.04 10.81 4.41
C LEU A 96 22.00 11.81 3.78
N LYS A 97 23.27 11.78 4.20
CA LYS A 97 24.33 12.62 3.64
C LYS A 97 25.32 11.77 2.87
N LEU A 98 25.49 12.09 1.59
CA LEU A 98 26.48 11.51 0.68
C LEU A 98 27.71 12.43 0.65
N SER A 99 28.90 11.87 0.85
CA SER A 99 30.16 12.62 0.81
C SER A 99 30.41 13.25 -0.57
N PRO A 100 31.27 14.29 -0.68
CA PRO A 100 31.55 14.95 -1.96
C PRO A 100 32.08 14.00 -3.04
N ASP A 101 32.83 12.97 -2.64
CA ASP A 101 33.36 11.93 -3.53
C ASP A 101 32.36 10.78 -3.80
N GLN A 102 31.17 10.84 -3.19
CA GLN A 102 30.08 9.88 -3.30
C GLN A 102 30.43 8.45 -2.83
N LYS A 103 31.51 8.28 -2.05
CA LYS A 103 31.95 6.97 -1.56
C LYS A 103 31.46 6.64 -0.15
N THR A 104 31.02 7.64 0.61
CA THR A 104 30.56 7.46 1.98
C THR A 104 29.15 7.98 2.14
N VAL A 105 28.30 7.15 2.76
CA VAL A 105 26.93 7.52 3.14
C VAL A 105 26.84 7.54 4.66
N SER A 106 26.25 8.58 5.21
CA SER A 106 25.93 8.68 6.64
C SER A 106 24.45 8.99 6.84
N VAL A 107 23.84 8.38 7.86
CA VAL A 107 22.43 8.62 8.21
C VAL A 107 22.37 9.26 9.58
N THR A 108 21.67 10.39 9.68
CA THR A 108 21.39 11.06 10.96
C THR A 108 19.89 11.07 11.21
N TRP A 109 19.46 10.43 12.29
CA TRP A 109 18.06 10.43 12.69
C TRP A 109 17.67 11.73 13.38
N LYS A 110 16.52 12.31 13.00
CA LYS A 110 16.00 13.51 13.64
C LYS A 110 15.44 13.15 15.01
N ALA A 111 15.85 13.87 16.05
CA ALA A 111 15.30 13.72 17.40
C ALA A 111 13.79 14.00 17.39
N ASP A 112 13.04 13.27 18.23
CA ASP A 112 11.59 13.44 18.42
C ASP A 112 10.76 13.38 17.12
N SER A 113 11.27 12.67 16.11
CA SER A 113 10.61 12.54 14.80
C SER A 113 9.97 11.18 14.55
N THR A 114 9.90 10.35 15.60
CA THR A 114 9.25 9.04 15.56
C THR A 114 7.76 9.21 15.80
N PHE A 115 6.92 8.64 14.93
CA PHE A 115 5.47 8.72 15.06
C PHE A 115 4.82 7.41 14.59
N PRO A 116 3.68 7.03 15.19
CA PRO A 116 2.95 5.84 14.78
C PRO A 116 2.04 6.13 13.58
N LEU A 117 2.06 5.25 12.59
CA LEU A 117 1.02 5.15 11.57
C LEU A 117 0.05 4.05 12.01
N THR A 118 -1.26 4.29 12.01
CA THR A 118 -2.22 3.34 12.60
C THR A 118 -3.45 3.13 11.73
N THR A 119 -4.02 1.92 11.77
CA THR A 119 -5.29 1.58 11.12
C THR A 119 -6.15 0.68 12.00
N GLU A 120 -7.45 0.67 11.73
CA GLU A 120 -8.40 -0.33 12.25
C GLU A 120 -8.84 -1.35 11.18
N ILE A 121 -8.34 -1.20 9.95
CA ILE A 121 -8.66 -2.08 8.82
C ILE A 121 -7.62 -3.20 8.76
N ALA A 122 -8.05 -4.45 8.96
CA ALA A 122 -7.16 -5.60 8.98
C ALA A 122 -7.70 -6.78 8.19
N SER A 123 -6.79 -7.64 7.74
CA SER A 123 -7.06 -8.88 7.02
C SER A 123 -6.46 -10.05 7.80
N GLY A 124 -7.31 -11.02 8.17
CA GLY A 124 -6.87 -12.15 9.01
C GLY A 124 -6.28 -11.73 10.36
N GLY A 125 -6.67 -10.56 10.88
CA GLY A 125 -6.17 -10.02 12.15
C GLY A 125 -4.76 -9.39 12.09
N ARG A 126 -4.26 -9.06 10.89
CA ARG A 126 -2.97 -8.39 10.64
C ARG A 126 -3.16 -7.16 9.76
N ALA A 127 -2.34 -6.13 9.97
CA ALA A 127 -2.32 -4.87 9.21
C ALA A 127 -1.11 -4.03 9.58
N MET A 128 -0.84 -2.96 8.82
CA MET A 128 0.29 -2.04 9.02
C MET A 128 1.67 -2.72 8.95
N GLU A 129 1.76 -3.79 8.18
CA GLU A 129 3.02 -4.42 7.80
C GLU A 129 3.47 -3.74 6.51
N LEU A 130 4.04 -2.54 6.68
CA LEU A 130 4.34 -1.63 5.57
C LEU A 130 5.65 -2.04 4.91
N SER A 131 5.57 -2.62 3.70
CA SER A 131 6.72 -3.26 3.06
C SER A 131 7.53 -2.34 2.14
N ASP A 132 6.97 -1.20 1.71
CA ASP A 132 7.71 -0.22 0.90
C ASP A 132 7.12 1.20 0.98
N LEU A 133 7.89 2.20 0.54
CA LEU A 133 7.51 3.61 0.41
C LEU A 133 7.78 4.13 -1.00
N CYS A 134 6.87 4.92 -1.55
CA CYS A 134 7.09 5.56 -2.84
C CYS A 134 6.42 6.94 -2.92
N VAL A 135 7.06 7.89 -3.60
CA VAL A 135 6.43 9.16 -3.95
C VAL A 135 5.80 9.04 -5.34
N PHE A 136 4.48 9.17 -5.40
CA PHE A 136 3.69 9.10 -6.63
C PHE A 136 2.71 10.26 -6.69
N ASP A 137 2.74 11.02 -7.80
CA ASP A 137 1.89 12.19 -8.04
C ASP A 137 1.92 13.21 -6.86
N GLY A 138 3.11 13.44 -6.31
CA GLY A 138 3.31 14.34 -5.16
C GLY A 138 2.84 13.81 -3.81
N ARG A 139 2.42 12.54 -3.74
CA ARG A 139 1.92 11.88 -2.53
C ARG A 139 2.92 10.83 -2.05
N LEU A 140 3.14 10.75 -0.73
CA LEU A 140 3.91 9.66 -0.14
C LEU A 140 2.99 8.47 0.09
N LEU A 141 3.29 7.33 -0.51
CA LEU A 141 2.50 6.13 -0.44
C LEU A 141 3.26 5.00 0.26
N ALA A 142 2.53 4.17 0.99
CA ALA A 142 3.01 2.95 1.62
C ALA A 142 2.08 1.77 1.30
N ALA A 143 2.62 0.57 1.14
CA ALA A 143 1.84 -0.63 0.89
C ALA A 143 1.81 -1.54 2.13
N ASP A 144 0.63 -1.95 2.55
CA ASP A 144 0.44 -2.97 3.60
C ASP A 144 0.29 -4.35 2.96
N ASP A 145 1.23 -5.25 3.21
CA ASP A 145 1.31 -6.57 2.58
C ASP A 145 0.27 -7.58 3.11
N ARG A 146 -0.46 -7.23 4.17
CA ARG A 146 -1.50 -8.08 4.74
C ARG A 146 -2.86 -7.76 4.19
N THR A 147 -3.16 -6.46 4.15
CA THR A 147 -4.45 -5.98 3.66
C THR A 147 -4.45 -5.76 2.16
N GLY A 148 -3.30 -5.52 1.53
CA GLY A 148 -3.21 -5.07 0.15
C GLY A 148 -3.65 -3.61 -0.02
N LEU A 149 -3.78 -2.84 1.06
CA LEU A 149 -4.11 -1.41 0.99
C LEU A 149 -2.85 -0.59 0.70
N ILE A 150 -2.98 0.34 -0.24
CA ILE A 150 -2.06 1.46 -0.37
C ILE A 150 -2.56 2.59 0.52
N TYR A 151 -1.70 3.06 1.40
CA TYR A 151 -1.95 4.20 2.26
C TYR A 151 -1.20 5.43 1.74
N GLU A 152 -1.84 6.58 1.74
CA GLU A 152 -1.16 7.87 1.67
C GLU A 152 -0.72 8.29 3.07
N ILE A 153 0.57 8.56 3.23
CA ILE A 153 1.12 9.12 4.46
C ILE A 153 1.11 10.64 4.37
N LYS A 154 0.30 11.28 5.21
CA LYS A 154 0.16 12.73 5.28
C LYS A 154 -0.13 13.15 6.72
N ASP A 155 0.48 14.26 7.17
CA ASP A 155 0.29 14.81 8.51
C ASP A 155 0.45 13.75 9.62
N ASP A 156 1.49 12.92 9.50
CA ASP A 156 1.83 11.81 10.41
C ASP A 156 0.73 10.75 10.56
N LYS A 157 -0.12 10.61 9.55
CA LYS A 157 -1.23 9.64 9.50
C LYS A 157 -1.21 8.84 8.20
N ALA A 158 -1.73 7.62 8.26
CA ALA A 158 -1.92 6.76 7.11
C ALA A 158 -3.40 6.79 6.67
N TYR A 159 -3.66 7.34 5.50
CA TYR A 159 -5.00 7.42 4.90
C TYR A 159 -5.17 6.31 3.85
N PRO A 160 -6.14 5.40 3.98
CA PRO A 160 -6.38 4.38 2.96
C PRO A 160 -6.72 5.04 1.62
N TRP A 161 -6.09 4.57 0.53
CA TRP A 161 -6.35 5.09 -0.82
C TRP A 161 -6.95 4.04 -1.75
N VAL A 162 -6.20 2.99 -2.07
CA VAL A 162 -6.62 1.94 -3.02
C VAL A 162 -6.38 0.56 -2.40
N PHE A 163 -7.37 -0.33 -2.55
CA PHE A 163 -7.23 -1.75 -2.20
C PHE A 163 -6.79 -2.55 -3.43
N LEU A 164 -5.74 -3.35 -3.26
CA LEU A 164 -5.18 -4.21 -4.28
C LEU A 164 -5.48 -5.66 -3.94
N VAL A 165 -6.36 -6.25 -4.74
CA VAL A 165 -6.65 -7.69 -4.71
C VAL A 165 -5.47 -8.50 -5.25
N ASP A 166 -5.27 -9.70 -4.71
CA ASP A 166 -4.20 -10.61 -5.11
C ASP A 166 -4.39 -11.17 -6.54
N GLY A 167 -3.28 -11.62 -7.15
CA GLY A 167 -3.28 -12.24 -8.48
C GLY A 167 -3.82 -11.33 -9.60
N PRO A 168 -4.57 -11.88 -10.57
CA PRO A 168 -5.14 -11.14 -11.70
C PRO A 168 -6.41 -10.33 -11.35
N GLY A 169 -6.71 -10.18 -10.07
CA GLY A 169 -7.87 -9.43 -9.59
C GLY A 169 -9.14 -10.25 -9.33
N ASN A 170 -9.04 -11.57 -9.34
CA ASN A 170 -10.15 -12.50 -9.05
C ASN A 170 -9.95 -13.28 -7.73
N ALA A 171 -9.10 -12.78 -6.83
CA ALA A 171 -8.86 -13.37 -5.52
C ALA A 171 -9.79 -12.77 -4.44
N THR A 172 -9.89 -13.46 -3.31
CA THR A 172 -10.66 -13.03 -2.14
C THR A 172 -9.82 -12.38 -1.05
N LYS A 173 -8.50 -12.26 -1.28
CA LYS A 173 -7.53 -11.67 -0.35
C LYS A 173 -6.77 -10.51 -1.00
N GLY A 174 -6.20 -9.65 -0.17
CA GLY A 174 -5.30 -8.59 -0.60
C GLY A 174 -3.98 -9.14 -1.15
N LEU A 175 -3.38 -8.39 -2.05
CA LEU A 175 -2.02 -8.60 -2.52
C LEU A 175 -1.05 -8.51 -1.33
N LYS A 176 -0.15 -9.50 -1.24
CA LYS A 176 1.10 -9.36 -0.47
C LYS A 176 2.07 -8.48 -1.25
N ALA A 177 1.96 -7.18 -1.03
CA ALA A 177 2.74 -6.16 -1.72
C ALA A 177 4.12 -6.05 -1.08
N GLU A 178 5.17 -6.17 -1.89
CA GLU A 178 6.56 -6.21 -1.42
C GLU A 178 7.37 -5.02 -1.93
N TRP A 179 6.93 -4.40 -3.03
CA TRP A 179 7.63 -3.26 -3.63
C TRP A 179 6.69 -2.31 -4.36
N LEU A 180 7.10 -1.05 -4.44
CA LEU A 180 6.46 0.04 -5.16
C LEU A 180 7.45 0.66 -6.16
N THR A 181 7.02 0.93 -7.40
CA THR A 181 7.78 1.80 -8.32
C THR A 181 6.91 2.72 -9.13
N VAL A 182 7.48 3.83 -9.57
CA VAL A 182 6.83 4.72 -10.53
C VAL A 182 7.55 4.62 -11.87
N LYS A 183 6.79 4.39 -12.94
CA LYS A 183 7.29 4.42 -14.31
C LYS A 183 6.33 5.22 -15.17
N GLY A 184 6.87 6.25 -15.83
CA GLY A 184 6.03 7.26 -16.48
C GLY A 184 5.17 7.97 -15.44
N ASP A 185 3.85 7.90 -15.61
CA ASP A 185 2.87 8.55 -14.74
C ASP A 185 1.97 7.49 -14.03
N GLU A 186 2.48 6.27 -13.90
CA GLU A 186 1.80 5.13 -13.26
C GLU A 186 2.62 4.57 -12.08
N LEU A 187 1.91 4.11 -11.05
CA LEU A 187 2.47 3.39 -9.92
C LEU A 187 2.32 1.88 -10.15
N TYR A 188 3.42 1.17 -10.03
CA TYR A 188 3.51 -0.27 -10.12
C TYR A 188 3.69 -0.85 -8.72
N VAL A 189 2.89 -1.85 -8.39
CA VAL A 189 2.94 -2.55 -7.10
C VAL A 189 3.05 -4.04 -7.37
N GLY A 190 4.12 -4.66 -6.92
CA GLY A 190 4.31 -6.11 -7.06
C GLY A 190 4.41 -6.82 -5.72
N GLY A 191 4.30 -8.14 -5.80
CA GLY A 191 4.54 -9.03 -4.67
C GLY A 191 5.89 -9.74 -4.78
N LEU A 192 5.95 -10.96 -4.26
CA LEU A 192 7.17 -11.77 -4.15
C LEU A 192 7.87 -12.08 -5.49
N GLY A 193 7.16 -12.02 -6.61
CA GLY A 193 7.74 -12.29 -7.94
C GLY A 193 8.05 -13.76 -8.24
N LYS A 194 7.57 -14.69 -7.40
CA LYS A 194 7.71 -16.15 -7.57
C LYS A 194 6.39 -16.86 -7.28
N GLU A 195 6.33 -18.17 -7.53
CA GLU A 195 5.15 -18.95 -7.17
C GLU A 195 4.88 -18.90 -5.65
N TRP A 196 3.60 -18.87 -5.32
CA TRP A 196 3.15 -19.12 -3.96
C TRP A 196 3.26 -20.61 -3.68
N THR A 197 3.94 -20.94 -2.59
CA THR A 197 4.15 -22.32 -2.13
C THR A 197 3.59 -22.51 -0.73
N THR A 198 3.30 -23.75 -0.35
CA THR A 198 3.12 -24.12 1.05
C THR A 198 4.44 -23.92 1.82
N THR A 199 4.41 -24.07 3.14
CA THR A 199 5.62 -24.06 3.98
C THR A 199 6.62 -25.15 3.60
N ASP A 200 6.14 -26.24 2.99
CA ASP A 200 6.97 -27.36 2.53
C ASP A 200 7.47 -27.16 1.09
N GLY A 201 7.23 -25.98 0.49
CA GLY A 201 7.68 -25.66 -0.86
C GLY A 201 6.81 -26.20 -2.00
N VAL A 202 5.63 -26.74 -1.71
CA VAL A 202 4.71 -27.25 -2.73
C VAL A 202 3.99 -26.10 -3.42
N TYR A 203 4.03 -26.05 -4.75
CA TYR A 203 3.33 -25.08 -5.58
C TYR A 203 1.83 -24.97 -5.25
N VAL A 204 1.30 -23.76 -5.27
CA VAL A 204 -0.13 -23.47 -5.07
C VAL A 204 -0.71 -22.57 -6.17
N ASN A 205 -0.06 -21.44 -6.48
CA ASN A 205 -0.51 -20.50 -7.53
C ASN A 205 0.60 -19.49 -7.90
N ASP A 206 0.39 -18.75 -8.99
CA ASP A 206 1.29 -17.70 -9.47
C ASP A 206 0.90 -16.28 -9.03
N ASN A 207 -0.02 -16.13 -8.07
CA ASN A 207 -0.55 -14.82 -7.71
C ASN A 207 0.52 -13.77 -7.31
N PRO A 208 1.59 -14.12 -6.57
CA PRO A 208 2.63 -13.15 -6.21
C PRO A 208 3.44 -12.62 -7.39
N MET A 209 3.30 -13.19 -8.59
CA MET A 209 3.95 -12.75 -9.83
C MET A 209 3.12 -11.71 -10.61
N TRP A 210 1.91 -11.39 -10.16
CA TRP A 210 1.08 -10.35 -10.75
C TRP A 210 1.43 -8.97 -10.22
N ILE A 211 1.62 -8.01 -11.13
CA ILE A 211 1.90 -6.61 -10.85
C ILE A 211 0.63 -5.78 -11.09
N LYS A 212 0.38 -4.84 -10.17
CA LYS A 212 -0.78 -3.95 -10.20
C LYS A 212 -0.27 -2.60 -10.69
N VAL A 213 -0.90 -2.08 -11.73
CA VAL A 213 -0.56 -0.79 -12.32
C VAL A 213 -1.69 0.18 -12.00
N LEU A 214 -1.36 1.21 -11.23
CA LEU A 214 -2.30 2.21 -10.76
C LEU A 214 -2.09 3.52 -11.51
N SER A 215 -3.18 4.09 -12.00
CA SER A 215 -3.22 5.50 -12.40
C SER A 215 -3.32 6.41 -11.17
N ARG A 216 -3.18 7.71 -11.41
CA ARG A 216 -3.33 8.76 -10.39
C ARG A 216 -4.71 8.81 -9.75
N ASN A 217 -5.76 8.51 -10.51
CA ASN A 217 -7.14 8.46 -10.00
C ASN A 217 -7.51 7.09 -9.38
N GLY A 218 -6.54 6.18 -9.22
CA GLY A 218 -6.73 4.90 -8.55
C GLY A 218 -7.36 3.81 -9.42
N LYS A 219 -7.43 4.00 -10.74
CA LYS A 219 -7.76 2.90 -11.67
C LYS A 219 -6.65 1.85 -11.57
N VAL A 220 -7.05 0.60 -11.34
CA VAL A 220 -6.13 -0.54 -11.23
C VAL A 220 -6.20 -1.40 -12.48
N SER A 221 -5.04 -1.69 -13.05
CA SER A 221 -4.86 -2.70 -14.10
C SER A 221 -3.93 -3.81 -13.60
N PHE A 222 -4.06 -5.02 -14.15
CA PHE A 222 -3.31 -6.19 -13.71
C PHE A 222 -2.43 -6.68 -14.85
N THR A 223 -1.13 -6.84 -14.61
CA THR A 223 -0.20 -7.38 -15.59
C THR A 223 0.57 -8.53 -14.99
N PHE A 224 0.64 -9.65 -15.72
CA PHE A 224 1.46 -10.78 -15.33
C PHE A 224 2.92 -10.54 -15.74
N PHE A 225 3.85 -10.78 -14.82
CA PHE A 225 5.28 -10.67 -15.11
C PHE A 225 5.99 -11.98 -14.78
N ILE A 226 6.79 -12.45 -15.73
CA ILE A 226 7.78 -13.49 -15.49
C ILE A 226 9.06 -12.76 -15.08
N VAL A 227 9.35 -12.70 -13.78
CA VAL A 227 10.66 -12.26 -13.31
C VAL A 227 11.63 -13.41 -13.57
N PHE A 228 12.57 -13.21 -14.50
CA PHE A 228 13.72 -14.11 -14.62
C PHE A 228 14.65 -13.86 -13.44
N PHE A 229 14.61 -14.77 -12.46
CA PHE A 229 15.73 -14.94 -11.54
C PHE A 229 16.79 -15.76 -12.27
N ASN A 230 17.96 -15.19 -12.54
CA ASN A 230 19.12 -16.02 -12.85
C ASN A 230 19.52 -16.83 -11.60
N SER A 231 20.33 -17.87 -11.77
CA SER A 231 20.78 -18.82 -10.73
C SER A 231 21.45 -18.20 -9.50
N GLU A 232 21.63 -16.88 -9.47
CA GLU A 232 22.22 -16.08 -8.40
C GLU A 232 21.18 -15.22 -7.64
N GLY A 233 19.88 -15.34 -7.96
CA GLY A 233 18.81 -14.63 -7.23
C GLY A 233 18.66 -13.14 -7.56
N VAL A 234 19.32 -12.65 -8.62
CA VAL A 234 19.23 -11.25 -9.06
C VAL A 234 18.02 -11.06 -9.98
N ALA A 235 17.07 -10.22 -9.57
CA ALA A 235 15.94 -9.80 -10.40
C ALA A 235 16.40 -8.71 -11.39
N PHE A 236 16.26 -8.97 -12.70
CA PHE A 236 16.46 -7.95 -13.74
C PHE A 236 15.18 -7.10 -13.88
N LEU A 237 15.19 -5.88 -13.33
CA LEU A 237 14.25 -4.83 -13.72
C LEU A 237 14.87 -4.03 -14.86
N LEU A 238 14.26 -4.10 -16.05
CA LEU A 238 14.58 -3.22 -17.18
C LEU A 238 14.39 -1.75 -16.76
N LYS A 239 15.52 -1.03 -16.68
CA LYS A 239 15.70 0.44 -16.58
C LYS A 239 14.60 1.19 -15.80
N GLN A 240 14.87 1.51 -14.53
CA GLN A 240 15.19 2.87 -14.04
C GLN A 240 14.98 2.93 -12.50
N TYR A 241 15.93 3.57 -11.81
CA TYR A 241 16.21 3.80 -10.37
C TYR A 241 15.18 3.40 -9.27
N PHE A 242 15.58 2.56 -8.30
CA PHE A 242 14.87 2.37 -7.01
C PHE A 242 15.81 2.13 -5.82
N PHE A 243 15.44 2.64 -4.65
CA PHE A 243 15.99 2.29 -3.34
C PHE A 243 14.87 1.60 -2.55
N VAL A 244 15.08 0.37 -2.09
CA VAL A 244 14.19 -0.35 -1.16
C VAL A 244 14.95 -0.51 0.15
N ILE A 245 14.43 0.04 1.25
CA ILE A 245 14.91 -0.26 2.60
C ILE A 245 13.71 -0.77 3.39
N SER A 246 13.53 -2.09 3.45
CA SER A 246 12.65 -2.74 4.41
C SER A 246 13.52 -3.44 5.47
N TYR A 247 13.20 -3.22 6.74
CA TYR A 247 13.87 -3.84 7.88
C TYR A 247 13.00 -5.01 8.37
N ASP A 248 13.45 -6.25 8.14
CA ASP A 248 12.95 -7.45 8.82
C ASP A 248 13.96 -7.86 9.91
N TYR A 249 13.50 -7.98 11.15
CA TYR A 249 14.31 -8.35 12.32
C TYR A 249 14.79 -9.81 12.32
N ARG A 250 14.36 -10.65 11.36
CA ARG A 250 14.66 -12.09 11.34
C ARG A 250 15.66 -12.54 10.28
N LEU A 251 15.99 -11.71 9.29
CA LEU A 251 17.01 -12.01 8.28
C LEU A 251 17.77 -10.74 7.88
N TRP A 252 19.08 -10.73 8.11
CA TRP A 252 19.99 -9.66 7.72
C TRP A 252 20.19 -9.62 6.20
N ASN A 253 19.20 -9.17 5.44
CA ASN A 253 19.36 -8.89 4.01
C ASN A 253 19.15 -7.40 3.75
N PHE A 254 20.26 -6.66 3.70
CA PHE A 254 20.28 -5.29 3.20
C PHE A 254 20.34 -5.32 1.67
N PHE A 255 19.29 -4.86 0.99
CA PHE A 255 19.37 -4.59 -0.44
C PHE A 255 19.79 -3.13 -0.67
N PHE A 256 21.09 -2.89 -0.79
CA PHE A 256 21.61 -1.63 -1.30
C PHE A 256 21.88 -1.75 -2.79
N CYS A 257 21.15 -0.99 -3.61
CA CYS A 257 21.53 -0.74 -4.99
C CYS A 257 21.64 0.77 -5.22
N TYR A 258 22.87 1.25 -5.28
CA TYR A 258 23.23 2.61 -5.66
C TYR A 258 23.66 2.61 -7.13
N PHE A 259 23.14 3.54 -7.94
CA PHE A 259 23.70 3.82 -9.26
C PHE A 259 23.71 5.34 -9.57
N PRO A 260 24.79 5.86 -10.19
CA PRO A 260 25.02 7.29 -10.40
C PRO A 260 24.22 7.87 -11.56
N VAL A 261 24.06 9.20 -11.50
CA VAL A 261 23.28 10.04 -12.41
C VAL A 261 23.90 10.11 -13.80
N GLY A 262 23.06 9.92 -14.83
CA GLY A 262 23.32 10.19 -16.24
C GLY A 262 22.00 10.40 -16.96
#